data_AF-A0A540R7S0-F1
#
_entry.id   AF-A0A540R7S0-F1
#
_cell.length_a   1.000
_cell.length_b   1.000
_cell.length_c   1.000
_cell.angle_alpha   90.00
_cell.angle_beta   90.00
_cell.angle_gamma   90.00
#
_symmetry.space_group_name_H-M   'P 1'
#
loop_
_entity.id
_entity.type
_entity.pdbx_description
1 polymer ?
#
loop_
_entity_poly.entity_id
_entity_poly.type
_entity_poly.pdbx_seq_one_letter_code
_entity_poly.pdbx_strand_id
1 'polypeptide(L)'
;MKNHAATVSLGGARAVRQRTVDKLKAKARRYDSIGHLGPEAVVAFVDGEMGPKSQHRVRVHLVHCPECRGEIERQRGAAEWVRQRSKDVHIPQSLVARLTNIASSPQGSGPNGEELACTPKQDFLDKLDTLRRAMRR
;
A
#
# COMPACT_ATOMS: atom_id res chain seq x y z
N MET A 1 37.91 -42.89 -17.82
CA MET A 1 36.55 -43.03 -18.39
C MET A 1 35.51 -42.76 -17.31
N LYS A 2 34.49 -41.98 -17.67
CA LYS A 2 33.19 -41.73 -16.99
C LYS A 2 33.12 -40.49 -16.09
N ASN A 3 32.62 -39.44 -16.75
CA ASN A 3 32.02 -38.22 -16.22
C ASN A 3 30.80 -38.55 -15.36
N HIS A 4 30.54 -37.78 -14.30
CA HIS A 4 29.15 -37.51 -13.88
C HIS A 4 29.01 -36.05 -13.45
N ALA A 5 28.21 -35.34 -14.24
CA ALA A 5 27.82 -33.97 -14.05
C ALA A 5 26.70 -33.84 -12.99
N ALA A 6 26.80 -32.77 -12.21
CA ALA A 6 25.78 -31.94 -11.58
C ALA A 6 24.39 -32.54 -11.25
N THR A 7 23.99 -32.43 -9.98
CA THR A 7 22.70 -31.80 -9.62
C THR A 7 22.88 -30.99 -8.32
N VAL A 8 23.02 -29.66 -8.42
CA VAL A 8 22.93 -28.79 -7.24
C VAL A 8 21.45 -28.50 -7.00
N SER A 9 20.92 -29.09 -5.94
CA SER A 9 19.54 -28.93 -5.48
C SER A 9 19.28 -27.48 -5.01
N LEU A 10 18.51 -26.73 -5.78
CA LEU A 10 18.09 -25.34 -5.48
C LEU A 10 16.97 -25.24 -4.42
N GLY A 11 16.62 -26.34 -3.74
CA GLY A 11 15.51 -26.40 -2.76
C GLY A 11 15.74 -25.58 -1.48
N GLY A 12 16.99 -25.26 -1.14
CA GLY A 12 17.34 -24.51 0.08
C GLY A 12 16.99 -23.02 0.02
N ALA A 13 16.97 -22.40 -1.17
CA ALA A 13 16.84 -20.94 -1.30
C ALA A 13 15.48 -20.41 -0.83
N ARG A 14 14.40 -21.17 -1.05
CA ARG A 14 13.04 -20.77 -0.67
C ARG A 14 12.81 -20.83 0.84
N ALA A 15 13.34 -21.87 1.50
CA ALA A 15 13.28 -22.00 2.94
C ALA A 15 14.15 -20.94 3.65
N VAL A 16 15.31 -20.61 3.07
CA VAL A 16 16.18 -19.52 3.55
C VAL A 16 15.47 -18.16 3.45
N ARG A 17 14.78 -17.87 2.34
CA ARG A 17 13.96 -16.65 2.18
C ARG A 17 12.80 -16.57 3.17
N GLN A 18 12.12 -17.67 3.45
CA GLN A 18 11.01 -17.66 4.41
C GLN A 18 11.51 -17.35 5.83
N ARG A 19 12.64 -17.94 6.23
CA ARG A 19 13.27 -17.66 7.54
C ARG A 19 13.73 -16.22 7.69
N THR A 20 14.20 -15.58 6.62
CA THR A 20 14.57 -14.15 6.66
C THR A 20 13.33 -13.28 6.81
N VAL A 21 12.24 -13.57 6.08
CA VAL A 21 10.94 -12.89 6.22
C VAL A 21 10.38 -13.02 7.64
N ASP A 22 10.40 -14.22 8.21
CA ASP A 22 9.89 -14.47 9.56
C ASP A 22 10.76 -13.80 10.64
N LYS A 23 12.08 -13.73 10.44
CA LYS A 23 13.03 -13.00 11.30
C LYS A 23 12.80 -11.48 11.23
N LEU A 24 12.47 -10.94 10.06
CA LEU A 24 12.10 -9.52 9.88
C LEU A 24 10.75 -9.21 10.54
N LYS A 25 9.75 -10.10 10.40
CA LYS A 25 8.45 -9.98 11.06
C LYS A 25 8.55 -10.07 12.58
N ALA A 26 9.43 -10.94 13.10
CA ALA A 26 9.72 -11.01 14.52
C ALA A 26 10.51 -9.81 15.05
N LYS A 27 11.43 -9.24 14.24
CA LYS A 27 12.14 -8.00 14.57
C LYS A 27 11.19 -6.79 14.61
N ALA A 28 10.23 -6.72 13.67
CA ALA A 28 9.15 -5.73 13.68
C ALA A 28 8.23 -5.87 14.92
N ARG A 29 7.90 -7.10 15.34
CA ARG A 29 7.11 -7.36 16.55
C ARG A 29 7.85 -7.01 17.85
N ARG A 30 9.18 -7.12 17.91
CA ARG A 30 9.99 -6.70 19.09
C ARG A 30 10.14 -5.18 19.20
N TYR A 31 9.93 -4.45 18.10
CA TYR A 31 9.84 -3.00 18.11
C TYR A 31 8.46 -2.51 18.63
N ASP A 32 7.55 -3.41 18.99
CA ASP A 32 6.21 -3.09 19.51
C ASP A 32 6.15 -3.20 21.04
N SER A 33 7.30 -3.25 21.72
CA SER A 33 7.38 -3.32 23.20
C SER A 33 7.64 -1.97 23.85
N ILE A 34 8.39 -1.07 23.19
CA ILE A 34 8.24 0.41 23.13
C ILE A 34 8.97 0.79 21.85
N GLY A 35 8.30 0.95 20.72
CA GLY A 35 9.03 1.36 19.52
C GLY A 35 8.27 2.32 18.65
N HIS A 36 9.10 3.10 17.98
CA HIS A 36 8.74 4.23 17.16
C HIS A 36 7.91 3.79 15.96
N LEU A 37 7.14 4.74 15.44
CA LEU A 37 6.43 4.56 14.18
C LEU A 37 7.43 4.18 13.07
N GLY A 38 7.11 3.16 12.30
CA GLY A 38 7.86 2.85 11.09
C GLY A 38 7.75 3.99 10.07
N PRO A 39 8.71 4.13 9.14
CA PRO A 39 8.72 5.24 8.16
C PRO A 39 7.45 5.30 7.32
N GLU A 40 6.95 4.14 6.87
CA GLU A 40 5.67 4.04 6.13
C GLU A 40 4.47 4.59 6.94
N ALA A 41 4.48 4.37 8.26
CA ALA A 41 3.43 4.87 9.13
C ALA A 41 3.54 6.38 9.35
N VAL A 42 4.75 6.93 9.35
CA VAL A 42 4.93 8.38 9.41
C VAL A 42 4.42 9.03 8.13
N VAL A 43 4.83 8.54 6.97
CA VAL A 43 4.43 9.08 5.65
C VAL A 43 2.91 9.02 5.49
N ALA A 44 2.30 7.86 5.68
CA ALA A 44 0.85 7.71 5.56
C ALA A 44 0.07 8.57 6.57
N PHE A 45 0.62 8.84 7.76
CA PHE A 45 -0.02 9.74 8.72
C PHE A 45 0.07 11.20 8.30
N VAL A 46 1.21 11.64 7.73
CA VAL A 46 1.41 13.00 7.24
C VAL A 46 0.53 13.29 6.03
N ASP A 47 0.40 12.32 5.11
CA ASP A 47 -0.40 12.45 3.90
C ASP A 47 -1.90 12.26 4.14
N GLY A 48 -2.30 11.76 5.31
CA GLY A 48 -3.70 11.54 5.65
C GLY A 48 -4.30 10.24 5.09
N GLU A 49 -3.47 9.36 4.53
CA GLU A 49 -3.84 8.10 3.88
C GLU A 49 -4.10 6.94 4.89
N MET A 50 -4.12 7.24 6.19
CA MET A 50 -4.39 6.24 7.21
C MET A 50 -5.88 6.04 7.47
N GLY A 51 -6.29 4.78 7.57
CA GLY A 51 -7.61 4.43 8.10
C GLY A 51 -7.82 4.92 9.55
N PRO A 52 -9.07 5.17 9.99
CA PRO A 52 -9.36 5.85 11.26
C PRO A 52 -8.76 5.19 12.51
N LYS A 53 -8.76 3.85 12.55
CA LYS A 53 -8.22 3.06 13.68
C LYS A 53 -6.69 3.19 13.79
N SER A 54 -5.98 3.14 12.66
CA SER A 54 -4.52 3.29 12.60
C SER A 54 -4.13 4.71 12.97
N GLN A 55 -4.84 5.71 12.44
CA GLN A 55 -4.61 7.12 12.75
C GLN A 55 -4.81 7.42 14.24
N HIS A 56 -5.82 6.83 14.90
CA HIS A 56 -6.01 6.98 16.34
C HIS A 56 -4.83 6.41 17.15
N ARG A 57 -4.35 5.20 16.81
CA ARG A 57 -3.18 4.60 17.47
C ARG A 57 -1.92 5.46 17.32
N VAL A 58 -1.69 6.02 16.13
CA VAL A 58 -0.59 6.96 15.91
C VAL A 58 -0.73 8.19 16.80
N ARG A 59 -1.90 8.83 16.84
CA ARG A 59 -2.13 10.00 17.71
C ARG A 59 -1.83 9.70 19.19
N VAL A 60 -2.29 8.56 19.71
CA VAL A 60 -1.98 8.14 21.08
C VAL A 60 -0.47 7.95 21.28
N HIS A 61 0.22 7.32 20.33
CA HIS A 61 1.68 7.17 20.38
C HIS A 61 2.40 8.52 20.40
N LEU A 62 1.94 9.50 19.61
CA LEU A 62 2.56 10.83 19.56
C LEU A 62 2.48 11.57 20.89
N VAL A 63 1.44 11.38 21.69
CA VAL A 63 1.38 11.98 23.04
C VAL A 63 2.58 11.53 23.88
N HIS A 64 2.95 10.26 23.78
CA HIS A 64 3.94 9.63 24.64
C HIS A 64 5.37 9.62 24.07
N CYS A 65 5.53 9.81 22.75
CA CYS A 65 6.83 9.74 22.09
C CYS A 65 7.21 11.07 21.40
N PRO A 66 8.16 11.85 21.95
CA PRO A 66 8.61 13.10 21.32
C PRO A 66 9.43 12.88 20.04
N GLU A 67 10.14 11.76 19.91
CA GLU A 67 10.96 11.47 18.72
C GLU A 67 10.09 11.29 17.47
N CYS A 68 8.97 10.57 17.60
CA CYS A 68 8.02 10.41 16.50
C CYS A 68 7.28 11.72 16.16
N ARG A 69 7.10 12.63 17.14
CA ARG A 69 6.62 13.98 16.85
C ARG A 69 7.61 14.74 15.98
N GLY A 70 8.90 14.73 16.35
CA GLY A 70 9.95 15.38 15.56
C GLY A 70 10.11 14.81 14.16
N GLU A 71 9.94 13.49 13.97
CA GLU A 71 9.94 12.88 12.63
C GLU A 71 8.76 13.36 11.78
N ILE A 72 7.55 13.42 12.35
CA ILE A 72 6.37 13.94 11.65
C ILE A 72 6.53 15.42 11.29
N GLU A 73 7.08 16.23 12.19
CA GLU A 73 7.36 17.64 11.93
C GLU A 73 8.36 17.81 10.78
N ARG A 74 9.44 17.02 10.75
CA ARG A 74 10.40 17.01 9.63
C ARG A 74 9.74 16.63 8.31
N GLN A 75 8.92 15.60 8.28
CA GLN A 75 8.20 15.19 7.08
C GLN A 75 7.19 16.25 6.59
N ARG A 76 6.46 16.88 7.53
CA ARG A 76 5.57 18.00 7.20
C ARG A 76 6.32 19.19 6.62
N GLY A 77 7.46 19.55 7.21
CA GLY A 77 8.33 20.61 6.71
C GLY A 77 8.88 20.30 5.31
N ALA A 78 9.27 19.05 5.05
CA ALA A 78 9.69 18.60 3.73
C ALA A 78 8.55 18.72 2.70
N ALA A 79 7.34 18.26 3.05
CA ALA A 79 6.18 18.36 2.18
C ALA A 79 5.78 19.82 1.90
N GLU A 80 5.87 20.70 2.90
CA GLU A 80 5.64 22.14 2.73
C GLU A 80 6.70 22.80 1.86
N TRP A 81 7.97 22.44 2.04
CA TRP A 81 9.06 22.94 1.20
C TRP A 81 8.84 22.60 -0.28
N VAL A 82 8.44 21.35 -0.58
CA VAL A 82 8.07 20.95 -1.95
C VAL A 82 6.92 21.80 -2.47
N ARG A 83 5.83 21.93 -1.71
CA ARG A 83 4.68 22.78 -2.09
C ARG A 83 5.07 24.23 -2.34
N GLN A 84 5.98 24.79 -1.54
CA GLN A 84 6.47 26.16 -1.69
C GLN A 84 7.25 26.32 -3.01
N ARG A 85 8.06 25.33 -3.39
CA ARG A 85 8.83 25.35 -4.65
C ARG A 85 7.95 25.08 -5.87
N SER A 86 6.84 24.37 -5.70
CA SER A 86 5.88 24.09 -6.77
C SER A 86 4.89 25.23 -7.03
N LYS A 87 5.00 26.39 -6.37
CA LYS A 87 4.11 27.55 -6.61
C LYS A 87 4.13 28.07 -8.05
N ASP A 88 5.26 27.88 -8.74
CA ASP A 88 5.45 28.27 -10.14
C ASP A 88 4.85 27.24 -11.12
N VAL A 89 4.36 26.10 -10.62
CA VAL A 89 3.65 25.10 -11.42
C VAL A 89 2.20 25.55 -11.57
N HIS A 90 1.86 26.07 -12.74
CA HIS A 90 0.50 26.53 -13.05
C HIS A 90 -0.29 25.48 -13.81
N ILE A 91 -1.57 25.36 -13.44
CA ILE A 91 -2.53 24.54 -14.17
C ILE A 91 -2.96 25.31 -15.43
N PRO A 92 -2.97 24.69 -16.62
CA PRO A 92 -3.45 25.37 -17.82
C PRO A 92 -4.92 25.78 -17.67
N GLN A 93 -5.25 27.00 -18.10
CA GLN A 93 -6.60 27.58 -17.96
C GLN A 93 -7.69 26.73 -18.61
N SER A 94 -7.36 26.03 -19.71
CA SER A 94 -8.26 25.09 -20.36
C SER A 94 -8.65 23.91 -19.47
N LEU A 95 -7.75 23.43 -18.62
CA LEU A 95 -8.05 22.37 -17.65
C LEU A 95 -8.92 22.89 -16.52
N VAL A 96 -8.64 24.10 -16.01
CA VAL A 96 -9.46 24.74 -14.98
C VAL A 96 -10.91 24.89 -15.47
N ALA A 97 -11.10 25.42 -16.69
CA ALA A 97 -12.43 25.55 -17.30
C ALA A 97 -13.16 24.20 -17.43
N ARG A 98 -12.46 23.14 -17.84
CA ARG A 98 -13.02 21.78 -17.91
C ARG A 98 -13.41 21.24 -16.54
N LEU A 99 -12.56 21.41 -15.52
CA LEU A 99 -12.85 20.94 -14.15
C LEU A 99 -14.05 21.67 -13.54
N THR A 100 -14.16 22.99 -13.76
CA THR A 100 -15.32 23.76 -13.29
C THR A 100 -16.63 23.32 -13.95
N ASN A 101 -16.58 22.91 -15.22
CA ASN A 101 -17.76 22.41 -15.94
C ASN A 101 -18.25 21.07 -15.37
N ILE A 102 -17.35 20.17 -14.97
CA ILE A 102 -17.74 18.89 -14.31
C ILE A 102 -18.56 19.17 -13.04
N ALA A 103 -18.15 20.17 -12.24
CA ALA A 103 -18.88 20.52 -11.01
C ALA A 103 -20.26 21.13 -11.29
N SER A 104 -20.43 21.81 -12.43
CA SER A 104 -21.71 22.43 -12.83
C SER A 104 -22.62 21.51 -13.65
N SER A 105 -22.09 20.41 -14.18
CA SER A 105 -22.89 19.44 -14.94
C SER A 105 -23.77 18.64 -13.97
N PRO A 106 -25.08 18.47 -14.24
CA PRO A 106 -25.91 17.57 -13.46
C PRO A 106 -25.32 16.17 -13.57
N GLN A 107 -24.76 15.66 -12.47
CA GLN A 107 -24.32 14.28 -12.40
C GLN A 107 -25.57 13.41 -12.49
N GLY A 108 -25.87 12.90 -13.69
CA GLY A 108 -26.81 11.81 -13.84
C GLY A 108 -26.36 10.68 -12.92
N SER A 109 -27.30 10.02 -12.23
CA SER A 109 -27.04 8.97 -11.25
C SER A 109 -25.98 8.00 -11.76
N GLY A 110 -24.73 8.23 -11.34
CA GLY A 110 -23.64 7.31 -11.60
C GLY A 110 -23.85 6.06 -10.76
N PRO A 111 -23.41 4.88 -11.23
CA PRO A 111 -23.45 3.68 -10.41
C PRO A 111 -22.69 3.96 -9.11
N ASN A 112 -23.36 3.77 -7.98
CA ASN A 112 -22.80 3.97 -6.66
C ASN A 112 -21.47 3.20 -6.56
N GLY A 113 -20.47 3.79 -5.90
CA GLY A 113 -19.13 3.19 -5.73
C GLY A 113 -19.09 1.84 -4.99
N GLU A 114 -20.25 1.28 -4.62
CA GLU A 114 -20.43 -0.10 -4.15
C GLU A 114 -20.36 -1.14 -5.29
N GLU A 115 -20.55 -0.74 -6.55
CA GLU A 115 -20.49 -1.65 -7.71
C GLU A 115 -19.06 -2.04 -8.14
N LEU A 116 -18.04 -1.35 -7.61
CA LEU A 116 -16.62 -1.66 -7.84
C LEU A 116 -16.07 -2.78 -6.95
N ALA A 117 -16.88 -3.36 -6.05
CA ALA A 117 -16.54 -4.66 -5.53
C ALA A 117 -16.60 -5.64 -6.70
N CYS A 118 -15.44 -6.16 -7.16
CA CYS A 118 -15.36 -7.26 -8.11
C CYS A 118 -16.32 -8.39 -7.68
N THR A 119 -17.59 -8.34 -8.10
CA THR A 119 -18.43 -9.51 -8.14
C THR A 119 -17.82 -10.32 -9.27
N PRO A 120 -17.16 -11.45 -8.99
CA PRO A 120 -16.66 -12.27 -10.07
C PRO A 120 -17.92 -12.80 -10.75
N LYS A 121 -18.28 -12.25 -11.91
CA LYS A 121 -19.16 -12.95 -12.82
C LYS A 121 -18.41 -14.24 -13.11
N GLN A 122 -18.85 -15.34 -12.49
CA GLN A 122 -18.22 -16.62 -12.69
C GLN A 122 -18.47 -17.03 -14.13
N ASP A 123 -17.51 -16.71 -14.99
CA ASP A 123 -17.60 -17.03 -16.40
C ASP A 123 -17.68 -18.55 -16.54
N PHE A 124 -18.56 -18.98 -17.43
CA PHE A 124 -18.84 -20.39 -17.68
C PHE A 124 -17.56 -21.21 -17.95
N LEU A 125 -16.54 -20.55 -18.51
CA LEU A 125 -15.22 -21.10 -18.77
C LEU A 125 -14.47 -21.48 -17.47
N ASP A 126 -14.60 -20.73 -16.37
CA ASP A 126 -13.97 -21.07 -15.09
C ASP A 126 -14.58 -22.33 -14.47
N LYS A 127 -15.90 -22.50 -14.64
CA LYS A 127 -16.61 -23.71 -14.20
C LYS A 127 -16.19 -24.92 -15.02
N LEU A 128 -16.07 -24.77 -16.34
CA LEU A 128 -15.56 -25.82 -17.23
C LEU A 128 -14.11 -26.19 -16.92
N ASP A 129 -13.25 -25.21 -16.63
CA ASP A 129 -11.84 -25.46 -16.33
C ASP A 129 -11.68 -26.14 -14.95
N THR A 130 -12.55 -25.81 -13.99
CA THR A 130 -12.65 -26.50 -12.69
C THR A 130 -13.10 -27.95 -12.84
N LEU A 131 -14.14 -28.21 -13.65
CA LEU A 131 -14.62 -29.57 -13.94
C LEU A 131 -13.57 -30.40 -14.69
N ARG A 132 -12.90 -29.82 -15.68
CA ARG A 132 -11.81 -30.47 -16.43
C ARG A 132 -10.66 -30.86 -15.52
N ARG A 133 -10.30 -30.02 -14.54
CA ARG A 133 -9.26 -30.34 -13.55
C ARG A 133 -9.70 -31.45 -12.59
N ALA A 134 -10.98 -31.49 -12.22
CA ALA A 134 -11.52 -32.54 -11.35
C ALA A 134 -11.53 -33.93 -12.03
N MET A 135 -11.82 -33.98 -13.34
CA MET A 135 -11.86 -35.23 -14.12
C MET A 135 -10.48 -35.74 -14.58
N ARG A 136 -9.39 -35.01 -14.29
CA ARG A 136 -8.00 -35.43 -14.59
C ARG A 136 -7.26 -36.02 -13.38
N ARG A 137 -8.00 -36.43 -12.33
CA ARG A 137 -7.48 -37.25 -11.23
C ARG A 137 -7.84 -38.70 -11.43
#